data_AF-A0A174VR60-F1
#
_entry.id   AF-A0A174VR60-F1
#
_cell.length_a   1.000
_cell.length_b   1.000
_cell.length_c   1.000
_cell.angle_alpha   90.00
_cell.angle_beta   90.00
_cell.angle_gamma   90.00
#
_symmetry.space_group_name_H-M   'P 1'
#
loop_
_entity.id
_entity.type
_entity.pdbx_description
1 polymer ?
#
loop_
_entity_poly.entity_id
_entity_poly.type
_entity_poly.pdbx_seq_one_letter_code
_entity_poly.pdbx_strand_id
1 'polypeptide(L)' 'MVGVYGAAAPTDYRELVLDRPFCYAVVDLERGVPLFLGTFERP' A
#
# COMPACT_ATOMS: atom_id res chain seq x y z
N MET A 1 1.01 25.43 33.01
CA MET A 1 1.46 25.22 31.61
C MET A 1 1.28 23.73 31.31
N VAL A 2 0.18 23.36 30.65
CA VAL A 2 -0.09 21.96 30.27
C VAL A 2 0.57 21.74 28.90
N GLY A 3 1.56 20.85 28.84
CA GLY A 3 2.25 20.49 27.60
C GLY A 3 1.36 19.59 26.75
N VAL A 4 0.90 20.09 25.61
CA VAL A 4 0.26 19.27 24.58
C VAL A 4 1.37 18.65 23.74
N TYR A 5 1.83 17.47 24.14
CA TYR A 5 2.62 16.61 23.26
C TYR A 5 1.66 15.93 22.30
N GLY A 6 1.19 16.67 21.29
CA GLY A 6 0.47 16.08 20.17
C GLY A 6 1.39 15.06 19.50
N ALA A 7 0.93 13.82 19.36
CA ALA A 7 1.63 12.83 18.56
C ALA A 7 1.87 13.44 17.17
N ALA A 8 3.15 13.59 16.78
CA ALA A 8 3.48 14.12 15.47
C ALA A 8 2.86 13.17 14.42
N ALA A 9 1.95 13.69 13.60
CA ALA A 9 1.46 12.92 12.46
C ALA A 9 2.69 12.55 11.59
N PRO A 10 2.77 11.31 11.08
CA PRO A 10 3.82 10.94 10.13
C PRO A 10 3.90 11.98 9.02
N THR A 11 5.09 12.49 8.70
CA THR A 11 5.24 13.53 7.66
C THR A 11 5.64 12.94 6.31
N ASP A 12 5.93 11.65 6.30
CA ASP A 12 6.58 10.88 5.25
C ASP A 12 5.56 10.10 4.39
N TYR A 13 4.42 10.73 4.10
CA TYR A 13 3.46 10.18 3.16
C TYR A 13 4.02 10.21 1.73
N ARG A 14 3.83 9.10 1.01
CA ARG A 14 4.11 9.00 -0.42
C ARG A 14 2.81 8.68 -1.14
N GLU A 15 2.48 9.49 -2.13
CA GLU A 15 1.34 9.23 -3.00
C GLU A 15 1.67 8.06 -3.95
N LEU A 16 0.78 7.08 -4.02
CA LEU A 16 0.85 5.96 -4.96
C LEU A 16 -0.29 6.10 -5.97
N VAL A 17 0.04 6.35 -7.22
CA VAL A 17 -0.92 6.52 -8.32
C VAL A 17 -0.82 5.32 -9.27
N LEU A 18 -1.94 4.64 -9.49
CA LEU A 18 -2.07 3.49 -10.41
C LEU A 18 -2.80 3.91 -11.69
N ASP A 19 -2.21 4.85 -12.44
CA ASP A 19 -2.80 5.49 -13.64
C ASP A 19 -2.45 4.81 -14.98
N ARG A 20 -1.71 3.70 -14.93
CA ARG A 20 -1.22 2.96 -16.11
C ARG A 20 -1.17 1.46 -15.80
N PRO A 21 -0.99 0.58 -16.80
CA PRO A 21 -0.98 -0.86 -16.55
C PRO A 21 0.01 -1.28 -15.45
N PHE A 22 -0.45 -2.15 -14.56
CA PHE A 22 0.34 -2.65 -13.43
C PHE A 22 0.09 -4.13 -13.17
N CYS A 23 1.07 -4.80 -12.56
CA CYS A 23 0.94 -6.16 -12.06
C CYS A 23 0.47 -6.14 -10.61
N TYR A 24 -0.34 -7.12 -10.21
CA TYR A 24 -0.79 -7.29 -8.83
C TYR A 24 -0.86 -8.77 -8.47
N ALA A 25 -0.73 -9.05 -7.17
CA ALA A 25 -0.89 -10.39 -6.63
C ALA A 25 -1.59 -10.36 -5.27
N VAL A 26 -2.38 -11.39 -5.00
CA VAL A 26 -2.87 -11.71 -3.66
C VAL A 26 -2.09 -12.92 -3.18
N VAL A 27 -1.41 -12.79 -2.04
CA VAL A 27 -0.45 -13.78 -1.55
C VAL A 27 -0.86 -14.29 -0.18
N ASP A 28 -0.68 -15.60 0.05
CA ASP A 28 -0.61 -16.16 1.39
C ASP A 28 0.80 -15.88 1.93
N LEU A 29 0.88 -15.06 2.97
CA LEU A 29 2.14 -14.62 3.55
C LEU A 29 2.82 -15.69 4.42
N GLU A 30 2.05 -16.62 5.00
CA GLU A 30 2.61 -17.69 5.84
C GLU A 30 3.30 -18.74 4.97
N ARG A 31 2.65 -19.09 3.85
CA ARG A 31 3.16 -20.11 2.90
C ARG A 31 4.03 -19.52 1.79
N GLY A 32 3.98 -18.20 1.59
CA GLY A 32 4.75 -17.50 0.56
C GLY A 32 4.26 -17.79 -0.86
N VAL A 33 2.99 -18.19 -1.03
CA VAL A 33 2.43 -18.60 -2.33
C VAL A 33 1.43 -17.58 -2.87
N PRO A 34 1.47 -17.24 -4.18
CA PRO A 34 0.44 -16.42 -4.79
C PRO A 34 -0.85 -17.22 -4.94
N LEU A 35 -1.95 -16.67 -4.43
CA LEU A 35 -3.29 -17.19 -4.62
C LEU A 35 -3.88 -16.68 -5.94
N PHE A 36 -3.58 -15.42 -6.28
CA PHE A 36 -3.93 -14.78 -7.55
C PHE A 36 -2.77 -13.93 -8.03
N LEU A 37 -2.54 -13.91 -9.34
CA LEU A 37 -1.55 -13.07 -10.02
C LEU A 37 -2.18 -12.56 -11.31
N GLY A 38 -2.05 -11.28 -11.58
CA GLY A 38 -2.63 -10.68 -12.78
C GLY A 38 -2.00 -9.36 -13.18
N THR A 39 -2.44 -8.89 -14.34
CA THR A 39 -2.20 -7.54 -14.83
C THR A 39 -3.53 -6.80 -14.89
N PHE A 40 -3.51 -5.52 -14.53
CA PHE A 40 -4.63 -4.62 -14.76
C PHE A 40 -4.28 -3.71 -15.93
N GLU A 41 -4.93 -3.90 -17.07
CA GLU A 41 -4.63 -3.14 -18.29
C GLU A 41 -5.69 -2.08 -18.61
N ARG A 42 -6.98 -2.43 -18.40
CA ARG A 42 -8.14 -1.57 -18.64
C ARG A 42 -9.27 -1.93 -17.64
N PRO A 43 -10.00 -0.94 -17.11
CA PRO A 43 -11.15 -1.15 -16.22
C PRO A 43 -12.37 -1.78 -16.91
#